data_AF-A0A1I7X0V3-F1
#
_entry.id   AF-A0A1I7X0V3-F1
#
_cell.length_a   1.000
_cell.length_b   1.000
_cell.length_c   1.000
_cell.angle_alpha   90.00
_cell.angle_beta   90.00
_cell.angle_gamma   90.00
#
_symmetry.space_group_name_H-M   'P 1'
#
loop_
_entity.id
_entity.type
_entity.pdbx_description
1 polymer ?
#
loop_
_entity_poly.entity_id
_entity_poly.type
_entity_poly.pdbx_seq_one_letter_code
_entity_poly.pdbx_strand_id
1 'polypeptide(L)'
;MDIGGEVGQRVDRELKNRERVWRTRINCMEASTKNFSSILELLKSLKTREEADARQALGMGAPSNQAKPNPAGQRNRQQPGYSRYDQEIFNKEMNTDFQIDGEMSFVGSNFAINRGGSLNKKPLTTSGPNRAPITASLQSSSTSTDQPRKRTSKTPLIIIPAAGTSLITMYNVRDMLQELKFITTEEKKSIGRRENEVLLHRKRGDITVPYRVVDNPMKLTDEEWERVVAVFVMGPAWQFKGWRWGGNPVEIFSHVAAFHVHYDDMKLDMNVAKWSVTRLPISRDKRHLDKARLAKFWDIVILATLIAYVSCGNAITCSFCKAGLASMTANIQSDPDLMGQMGDTISQGCDQVPNKLQRKACRFTLDDNFPLFFQNFISQPDNSADNFCESMGYC
;
A
#
# COMPACT_ATOMS: atom_id res chain seq x y z
N MET A 1 46.00 -30.79 27.76
CA MET A 1 45.94 -30.42 26.33
C MET A 1 44.72 -29.52 26.17
N ASP A 2 44.94 -28.21 26.16
CA ASP A 2 43.89 -27.23 25.88
C ASP A 2 44.49 -26.16 24.96
N ILE A 3 44.79 -26.57 23.73
CA ILE A 3 45.47 -25.75 22.71
C ILE A 3 44.44 -25.09 21.78
N GLY A 4 43.15 -25.38 21.93
CA GLY A 4 42.08 -24.88 21.06
C GLY A 4 41.60 -23.45 21.35
N GLY A 5 41.71 -22.98 22.60
CA GLY A 5 41.15 -21.68 23.02
C GLY A 5 41.95 -20.46 22.58
N GLU A 6 43.28 -20.52 22.62
CA GLU A 6 44.14 -19.37 22.26
C GLU A 6 44.19 -19.11 20.74
N VAL A 7 44.06 -20.17 19.93
CA VAL A 7 44.05 -20.06 18.47
C VAL A 7 42.74 -19.42 17.99
N GLY A 8 41.60 -19.79 18.58
CA GLY A 8 40.30 -19.20 18.25
C GLY A 8 40.25 -17.69 18.52
N GLN A 9 40.73 -17.25 19.68
CA GLN A 9 40.75 -15.83 20.04
C GLN A 9 41.66 -14.98 19.14
N ARG A 10 42.78 -15.54 18.64
CA ARG A 10 43.64 -14.84 17.68
C ARG A 10 42.97 -14.71 16.31
N VAL A 11 42.29 -15.76 15.85
CA VAL A 11 41.58 -15.77 14.56
C VAL A 11 40.39 -14.82 14.57
N ASP A 12 39.60 -14.79 15.65
CA ASP A 12 38.47 -13.87 15.82
C ASP A 12 38.92 -12.40 15.84
N ARG A 13 40.07 -12.12 16.47
CA ARG A 13 40.66 -10.78 16.50
C ARG A 13 41.16 -10.33 15.12
N GLU A 14 41.73 -11.24 14.33
CA GLU A 14 42.18 -10.94 12.97
C GLU A 14 40.99 -10.74 12.01
N LEU A 15 39.93 -11.53 12.15
CA LEU A 15 38.67 -11.36 11.40
C LEU A 15 38.01 -10.00 11.70
N LYS A 16 37.91 -9.63 12.97
CA LYS A 16 37.30 -8.37 13.39
C LYS A 16 38.10 -7.14 12.95
N ASN A 17 39.41 -7.27 12.80
CA ASN A 17 40.28 -6.20 12.27
C ASN A 17 40.22 -6.07 10.74
N ARG A 18 39.77 -7.11 10.02
CA ARG A 18 39.62 -7.10 8.56
C ARG A 18 38.17 -6.86 8.10
N GLU A 19 37.21 -7.01 9.00
CA GLU A 19 35.79 -6.81 8.71
C GLU A 19 35.45 -5.31 8.65
N ARG A 20 34.94 -4.85 7.49
CA ARG A 20 34.36 -3.52 7.34
C ARG A 20 32.85 -3.57 7.57
N VAL A 21 32.40 -2.99 8.67
CA VAL A 21 30.98 -2.88 9.00
C VAL A 21 30.37 -1.67 8.28
N TRP A 22 29.61 -1.93 7.22
CA TRP A 22 28.99 -0.87 6.39
C TRP A 22 27.71 -0.26 7.00
N ARG A 23 27.02 -0.98 7.87
CA ARG A 23 25.81 -0.51 8.58
C ARG A 23 25.82 -0.99 10.02
N THR A 24 25.55 -0.08 10.94
CA THR A 24 25.35 -0.38 12.36
C THR A 24 23.90 -0.13 12.75
N ARG A 25 23.48 -0.61 13.93
CA ARG A 25 22.13 -0.39 14.45
C ARG A 25 21.77 1.10 14.54
N ILE A 26 22.78 1.95 14.68
CA ILE A 26 22.67 3.41 14.76
C ILE A 26 22.58 4.02 13.36
N ASN A 27 23.53 3.70 12.47
CA ASN A 27 23.55 4.24 11.10
C ASN A 27 22.38 3.75 10.22
N CYS A 28 21.75 2.62 10.56
CA CYS A 28 20.56 2.15 9.83
C CYS A 28 19.33 3.04 10.07
N MET A 29 19.28 3.77 11.19
CA MET A 29 18.19 4.69 11.52
C MET A 29 18.45 6.13 11.04
N GLU A 30 19.70 6.43 10.65
CA GLU A 30 20.10 7.75 10.14
C GLU A 30 20.05 7.79 8.61
N ALA A 31 19.11 8.56 8.05
CA ALA A 31 19.11 8.84 6.63
C ALA A 31 20.08 10.00 6.33
N SER A 32 21.36 9.70 6.10
CA SER A 32 22.42 10.69 5.89
C SER A 32 22.19 11.67 4.73
N THR A 33 21.26 11.36 3.81
CA THR A 33 20.95 12.17 2.62
C THR A 33 19.59 12.89 2.70
N LYS A 34 18.85 12.78 3.82
CA LYS A 34 17.51 13.38 3.96
C LYS A 34 17.47 14.33 5.14
N ASN A 35 17.07 15.56 4.88
CA ASN A 35 16.82 16.56 5.90
C ASN A 35 15.34 16.56 6.28
N PHE A 36 15.03 16.40 7.56
CA PHE A 36 13.66 16.32 8.08
C PHE A 36 13.20 17.59 8.83
N SER A 37 13.94 18.70 8.72
CA SER A 37 13.58 19.97 9.38
C SER A 37 12.17 20.46 9.02
N SER A 38 11.71 20.21 7.79
CA SER A 38 10.35 20.55 7.35
C SER A 38 9.25 19.79 8.10
N ILE A 39 9.51 18.54 8.50
CA ILE A 39 8.57 17.74 9.29
C ILE A 39 8.54 18.23 10.73
N LEU A 40 9.69 18.59 11.29
CA LEU A 40 9.78 19.16 12.64
C LEU A 40 9.06 20.52 12.72
N GLU A 41 9.16 21.34 11.68
CA GLU A 41 8.46 22.61 11.59
C GLU A 41 6.94 22.43 11.50
N LEU A 42 6.48 21.44 10.73
CA LEU A 42 5.06 21.07 10.68
C LEU A 42 4.55 20.56 12.04
N LEU A 43 5.29 19.69 12.73
CA LEU A 43 4.92 19.19 14.06
C LEU A 43 4.85 20.32 15.09
N LYS A 44 5.79 21.27 15.03
CA LYS A 44 5.77 22.47 15.87
C LYS A 44 4.54 23.33 15.59
N SER A 45 4.16 23.47 14.32
CA SER A 45 2.97 24.23 13.91
C SER A 45 1.67 23.60 14.43
N LEU A 46 1.58 22.27 14.40
CA LEU A 46 0.41 21.53 14.91
C LEU A 46 0.29 21.66 16.42
N LYS A 47 1.40 21.53 17.15
CA LYS A 47 1.44 21.73 18.60
C LYS A 47 1.02 23.15 18.99
N THR A 48 1.50 24.18 18.29
CA THR A 48 1.09 25.57 18.59
C THR A 48 -0.38 25.83 18.33
N ARG A 49 -0.98 25.15 17.34
CA ARG A 49 -2.41 25.28 17.05
C ARG A 49 -3.26 24.59 18.12
N GLU A 50 -2.85 23.39 18.54
CA GLU A 50 -3.51 22.65 19.62
C GLU A 50 -3.46 23.41 20.95
N GLU A 51 -2.32 24.04 21.27
CA GLU A 51 -2.17 24.90 22.45
C GLU A 51 -3.02 26.19 22.38
N ALA A 52 -3.20 26.76 21.18
CA ALA A 52 -4.05 27.93 20.97
C ALA A 52 -5.54 27.58 21.11
N ASP A 53 -5.96 26.44 20.53
CA ASP A 53 -7.33 25.93 20.62
C ASP A 53 -7.66 25.55 22.07
N ALA A 54 -6.72 24.94 22.81
CA ALA A 54 -6.87 24.64 24.24
C ALA A 54 -6.99 25.91 25.10
N ARG A 55 -6.26 26.99 24.77
CA ARG A 55 -6.38 28.29 25.46
C ARG A 55 -7.70 28.99 25.18
N GLN A 56 -8.24 28.85 23.97
CA GLN A 56 -9.57 29.38 23.63
C GLN A 56 -10.69 28.58 24.31
N ALA A 57 -10.54 27.26 24.44
CA ALA A 57 -11.49 26.40 25.15
C ALA A 57 -11.58 26.69 26.67
N LEU A 58 -10.52 27.23 27.28
CA LEU A 58 -10.47 27.60 28.70
C LEU A 58 -10.90 29.05 28.99
N GLY A 59 -11.36 29.83 28.00
CA GLY A 59 -12.02 31.11 28.21
C GLY A 59 -11.18 32.22 28.88
N MET A 60 -9.85 32.16 28.81
CA MET A 60 -8.97 33.21 29.35
C MET A 60 -8.62 34.23 28.26
N GLY A 61 -9.37 35.34 28.22
CA GLY A 61 -9.06 36.51 27.40
C GLY A 61 -7.77 37.20 27.85
N ALA A 62 -6.98 37.68 26.88
CA ALA A 62 -5.75 38.43 27.14
C ALA A 62 -6.03 39.73 27.92
N PRO A 63 -5.14 40.17 28.83
CA PRO A 63 -5.34 41.41 29.57
C PRO A 63 -5.11 42.63 28.68
N SER A 64 -6.09 43.54 28.68
CA SER A 64 -5.95 44.88 28.12
C SER A 64 -4.99 45.71 28.95
N ASN A 65 -4.00 46.37 28.33
CA ASN A 65 -3.30 47.48 28.96
C ASN A 65 -3.15 48.68 28.02
N GLN A 66 -3.94 49.71 28.39
CA GLN A 66 -3.61 51.13 28.51
C GLN A 66 -3.41 52.03 27.27
N ALA A 67 -4.17 53.12 27.36
CA ALA A 67 -4.37 54.23 26.44
C ALA A 67 -3.16 55.15 26.22
N LYS A 68 -3.16 55.81 25.04
CA LYS A 68 -2.67 57.18 24.85
C LYS A 68 -3.70 57.99 24.05
N PRO A 69 -3.79 59.32 24.26
CA PRO A 69 -4.95 60.11 23.83
C PRO A 69 -4.82 60.66 22.39
N ASN A 70 -5.96 60.71 21.70
CA ASN A 70 -6.15 61.39 20.41
C ASN A 70 -6.12 62.93 20.56
N PRO A 71 -5.67 63.64 19.52
CA PRO A 71 -6.30 64.89 19.09
C PRO A 71 -7.26 64.65 17.92
N ALA A 72 -8.35 65.41 17.97
CA ALA A 72 -9.52 65.44 17.11
C ALA A 72 -9.31 65.32 15.59
N GLY A 73 -10.27 64.66 14.92
CA GLY A 73 -10.56 64.92 13.51
C GLY A 73 -11.19 63.76 12.73
N GLN A 74 -12.50 63.86 12.50
CA GLN A 74 -13.24 63.35 11.33
C GLN A 74 -13.60 61.84 11.20
N ARG A 75 -14.90 61.61 11.44
CA ARG A 75 -15.87 60.81 10.65
C ARG A 75 -15.43 59.43 10.10
N ASN A 76 -15.96 58.42 10.79
CA ASN A 76 -16.67 57.22 10.29
C ASN A 76 -16.19 56.64 8.93
N ARG A 77 -15.42 55.54 8.98
CA ARG A 77 -15.22 54.63 7.83
C ARG A 77 -15.53 53.19 8.24
N GLN A 78 -16.66 52.70 7.71
CA GLN A 78 -16.99 51.28 7.62
C GLN A 78 -16.04 50.58 6.65
N GLN A 79 -15.78 49.30 6.92
CA GLN A 79 -14.95 48.41 6.11
C GLN A 79 -15.53 48.23 4.70
N PRO A 80 -14.71 48.21 3.63
CA PRO A 80 -15.21 47.98 2.28
C PRO A 80 -15.53 46.49 2.05
N GLY A 81 -16.78 46.23 1.69
CA GLY A 81 -17.21 44.97 1.11
C GLY A 81 -16.66 44.79 -0.30
N TYR A 82 -16.28 43.56 -0.62
CA TYR A 82 -15.73 43.17 -1.92
C TYR A 82 -16.82 43.27 -3.00
N SER A 83 -16.70 44.20 -3.95
CA SER A 83 -17.63 44.34 -5.08
C SER A 83 -17.09 43.64 -6.32
N ARG A 84 -17.89 42.74 -6.90
CA ARG A 84 -17.54 41.85 -8.02
C ARG A 84 -17.29 42.57 -9.36
N TYR A 85 -17.56 43.87 -9.45
CA TYR A 85 -17.45 44.65 -10.69
C TYR A 85 -16.14 45.46 -10.82
N ASP A 86 -15.28 45.50 -9.79
CA ASP A 86 -14.01 46.25 -9.82
C ASP A 86 -12.85 45.51 -10.52
N GLN A 87 -13.06 44.27 -10.98
CA GLN A 87 -12.04 43.50 -11.71
C GLN A 87 -11.92 43.89 -13.19
N GLU A 88 -12.87 44.65 -13.75
CA GLU A 88 -12.90 44.93 -15.20
C GLU A 88 -12.07 46.15 -15.63
N ILE A 89 -11.48 46.89 -14.69
CA ILE A 89 -10.63 48.06 -15.00
C ILE A 89 -9.19 47.65 -15.34
N PHE A 90 -8.70 46.52 -14.84
CA PHE A 90 -7.29 46.12 -14.97
C PHE A 90 -6.94 45.28 -16.21
N ASN A 91 -7.89 45.00 -17.10
CA ASN A 91 -7.65 44.16 -18.30
C ASN A 91 -7.63 44.93 -19.63
N LYS A 92 -7.51 46.26 -19.62
CA LYS A 92 -7.56 47.06 -20.85
C LYS A 92 -6.20 47.60 -21.35
N GLU A 93 -5.08 47.31 -20.69
CA GLU A 93 -3.76 47.85 -21.05
C GLU A 93 -2.66 46.80 -21.30
N MET A 94 -3.00 45.58 -21.73
CA MET A 94 -2.02 44.68 -22.37
C MET A 94 -2.60 43.99 -23.59
N ASN A 95 -3.05 44.78 -24.56
CA ASN A 95 -3.46 44.26 -25.86
C ASN A 95 -2.94 45.10 -27.03
N THR A 96 -1.67 45.45 -26.97
CA THR A 96 -0.92 45.91 -28.15
C THR A 96 0.46 45.27 -28.12
N ASP A 97 0.74 44.54 -29.20
CA ASP A 97 2.05 44.09 -29.65
C ASP A 97 2.46 42.64 -29.32
N PHE A 98 1.96 41.72 -30.15
CA PHE A 98 2.66 40.48 -30.50
C PHE A 98 2.39 40.17 -31.98
N GLN A 99 3.31 40.61 -32.85
CA GLN A 99 3.40 40.15 -34.23
C GLN A 99 3.92 38.70 -34.27
N ILE A 100 3.14 37.80 -34.88
CA ILE A 100 3.57 36.43 -35.20
C ILE A 100 3.63 36.33 -36.72
N ASP A 101 4.85 36.38 -37.26
CA ASP A 101 5.13 36.03 -38.65
C ASP A 101 5.10 34.51 -38.82
N GLY A 102 4.31 34.03 -39.78
CA GLY A 102 3.96 32.64 -40.01
C GLY A 102 4.91 31.85 -40.90
N GLU A 103 6.24 32.07 -40.83
CA GLU A 103 7.22 31.25 -41.56
C GLU A 103 8.52 31.10 -40.78
N MET A 104 8.57 30.15 -39.84
CA MET A 104 9.83 29.49 -39.50
C MET A 104 9.61 28.14 -38.82
N SER A 105 10.26 27.13 -39.37
CA SER A 105 10.17 25.72 -39.01
C SER A 105 11.31 25.30 -38.07
N PHE A 106 11.04 24.27 -37.24
CA PHE A 106 12.02 23.33 -36.62
C PHE A 106 12.87 23.93 -35.46
N VAL A 107 13.23 23.28 -34.33
CA VAL A 107 13.61 21.89 -34.01
C VAL A 107 13.39 21.64 -32.50
N GLY A 108 12.98 20.43 -32.11
CA GLY A 108 12.96 19.97 -30.71
C GLY A 108 14.37 19.73 -30.13
N SER A 109 14.52 19.92 -28.81
CA SER A 109 15.76 19.66 -28.09
C SER A 109 15.58 18.56 -27.04
N ASN A 110 15.85 17.32 -27.47
CA ASN A 110 16.22 16.21 -26.59
C ASN A 110 17.75 16.17 -26.48
N PHE A 111 18.29 16.35 -25.29
CA PHE A 111 19.71 16.08 -25.01
C PHE A 111 19.91 14.60 -24.75
N ALA A 112 20.41 13.87 -25.76
CA ALA A 112 21.05 12.58 -25.60
C ALA A 112 22.48 12.68 -26.15
N ILE A 113 23.43 12.36 -25.28
CA ILE A 113 24.86 12.28 -25.54
C ILE A 113 25.14 11.01 -26.34
N ASN A 114 25.77 11.13 -27.51
CA ASN A 114 26.60 10.06 -28.07
C ASN A 114 27.64 10.61 -29.05
N ARG A 115 28.90 10.20 -28.87
CA ARG A 115 30.00 10.42 -29.83
C ARG A 115 30.33 9.11 -30.55
N GLY A 116 30.30 9.18 -31.88
CA GLY A 116 31.10 8.39 -32.84
C GLY A 116 30.62 6.96 -33.10
N GLY A 117 30.40 6.49 -34.33
CA GLY A 117 30.57 7.08 -35.65
C GLY A 117 30.41 6.01 -36.73
N SER A 118 30.10 6.47 -37.95
CA SER A 118 30.40 5.87 -39.25
C SER A 118 29.49 4.79 -39.87
N LEU A 119 28.72 5.28 -40.85
CA LEU A 119 28.61 4.86 -42.26
C LEU A 119 27.87 3.56 -42.70
N ASN A 120 26.82 3.85 -43.48
CA ASN A 120 26.47 3.31 -44.81
C ASN A 120 25.48 2.14 -45.00
N LYS A 121 24.35 2.53 -45.63
CA LYS A 121 23.68 1.99 -46.84
C LYS A 121 22.98 0.61 -46.81
N LYS A 122 21.65 0.68 -46.97
CA LYS A 122 20.67 -0.29 -47.51
C LYS A 122 20.88 -0.57 -49.03
N PRO A 123 20.01 -1.34 -49.76
CA PRO A 123 19.32 -2.62 -49.49
C PRO A 123 19.29 -3.58 -50.74
N LEU A 124 18.79 -4.83 -50.61
CA LEU A 124 17.90 -5.60 -51.55
C LEU A 124 17.98 -7.12 -51.23
N THR A 125 16.90 -7.80 -50.82
CA THR A 125 15.91 -8.62 -51.58
C THR A 125 16.38 -9.94 -52.20
N THR A 126 15.47 -10.92 -52.07
CA THR A 126 15.13 -12.08 -52.95
C THR A 126 15.85 -13.44 -52.85
N SER A 127 15.07 -14.41 -52.33
CA SER A 127 14.72 -15.75 -52.87
C SER A 127 15.73 -16.91 -52.95
N GLY A 128 15.63 -17.84 -51.97
CA GLY A 128 15.62 -19.34 -52.02
C GLY A 128 16.69 -20.16 -52.77
N PRO A 129 16.69 -21.51 -52.71
CA PRO A 129 16.27 -22.46 -51.67
C PRO A 129 17.34 -23.56 -51.35
N ASN A 130 17.10 -24.32 -50.26
CA ASN A 130 17.54 -25.70 -49.93
C ASN A 130 18.99 -26.19 -50.22
N ARG A 131 19.74 -26.51 -49.15
CA ARG A 131 20.50 -27.78 -49.01
C ARG A 131 20.92 -28.07 -47.55
N ALA A 132 20.43 -29.16 -46.97
CA ALA A 132 21.10 -29.91 -45.89
C ALA A 132 21.88 -31.09 -46.52
N PRO A 133 22.64 -31.95 -45.81
CA PRO A 133 23.06 -32.02 -44.38
C PRO A 133 24.62 -32.06 -44.24
N ILE A 134 25.27 -32.15 -43.07
CA ILE A 134 25.68 -33.39 -42.34
C ILE A 134 26.52 -32.96 -41.11
N THR A 135 26.08 -33.41 -39.94
CA THR A 135 26.81 -34.00 -38.78
C THR A 135 28.23 -33.54 -38.39
N ALA A 136 28.38 -33.01 -37.17
CA ALA A 136 29.46 -33.38 -36.25
C ALA A 136 29.04 -33.12 -34.79
N SER A 137 28.92 -34.22 -34.06
CA SER A 137 28.65 -34.36 -32.63
C SER A 137 29.81 -33.88 -31.76
N LEU A 138 29.50 -33.22 -30.63
CA LEU A 138 30.28 -33.31 -29.39
C LEU A 138 29.30 -33.25 -28.22
N GLN A 139 29.12 -34.41 -27.59
CA GLN A 139 28.45 -34.58 -26.32
C GLN A 139 29.37 -34.08 -25.20
N SER A 140 28.86 -33.22 -24.32
CA SER A 140 29.33 -33.14 -22.94
C SER A 140 28.13 -33.42 -22.03
N SER A 141 28.33 -34.43 -21.19
CA SER A 141 27.35 -35.00 -20.28
C SER A 141 27.35 -34.29 -18.93
N SER A 142 26.16 -34.29 -18.33
CA SER A 142 25.83 -34.09 -16.91
C SER A 142 25.93 -32.68 -16.32
N THR A 143 24.77 -32.07 -16.05
CA THR A 143 24.39 -31.60 -14.71
C THR A 143 22.90 -31.25 -14.68
N SER A 144 22.19 -31.87 -13.74
CA SER A 144 20.88 -31.49 -13.17
C SER A 144 19.86 -30.80 -14.07
N THR A 145 18.77 -31.52 -14.36
CA THR A 145 17.48 -30.94 -14.72
C THR A 145 16.91 -30.12 -13.55
N ASP A 146 17.44 -28.93 -13.32
CA ASP A 146 16.70 -27.88 -12.64
C ASP A 146 15.95 -27.16 -13.74
N GLN A 147 14.72 -27.62 -14.01
CA GLN A 147 13.81 -26.80 -14.79
C GLN A 147 13.72 -25.46 -14.08
N PRO A 148 13.94 -24.32 -14.76
CA PRO A 148 13.75 -23.03 -14.11
C PRO A 148 12.31 -23.00 -13.64
N ARG A 149 12.09 -23.12 -12.32
CA ARG A 149 10.78 -22.90 -11.70
C ARG A 149 10.31 -21.58 -12.29
N LYS A 150 9.24 -21.64 -13.11
CA LYS A 150 8.69 -20.47 -13.79
C LYS A 150 8.58 -19.38 -12.74
N ARG A 151 9.38 -18.32 -12.88
CA ARG A 151 9.40 -17.21 -11.95
C ARG A 151 7.97 -16.68 -11.90
N THR A 152 7.26 -16.98 -10.81
CA THR A 152 5.85 -16.62 -10.66
C THR A 152 5.75 -15.11 -10.80
N SER A 153 4.98 -14.66 -11.80
CA SER A 153 4.86 -13.25 -12.12
C SER A 153 4.12 -12.54 -10.98
N LYS A 154 4.82 -11.64 -10.27
CA LYS A 154 4.27 -10.84 -9.16
C LYS A 154 3.32 -9.72 -9.63
N THR A 155 2.79 -9.82 -10.85
CA THR A 155 1.95 -8.78 -11.45
C THR A 155 0.54 -8.90 -10.87
N PRO A 156 0.04 -7.87 -10.16
CA PRO A 156 -1.32 -7.87 -9.63
C PRO A 156 -2.37 -7.97 -10.75
N LEU A 157 -3.48 -8.68 -10.46
CA LEU A 157 -4.59 -8.88 -11.38
C LEU A 157 -5.83 -8.08 -10.98
N ILE A 158 -6.52 -7.56 -12.00
CA ILE A 158 -7.82 -6.88 -11.88
C ILE A 158 -8.81 -7.64 -12.76
N ILE A 159 -9.94 -8.05 -12.18
CA ILE A 159 -11.00 -8.76 -12.91
C ILE A 159 -12.11 -7.77 -13.26
N ILE A 160 -12.53 -7.78 -14.52
CA ILE A 160 -13.70 -7.03 -14.98
C ILE A 160 -14.82 -7.98 -15.44
N PRO A 161 -16.09 -7.56 -15.45
CA PRO A 161 -17.17 -8.39 -15.98
C PRO A 161 -17.01 -8.60 -17.49
N ALA A 162 -17.27 -9.82 -17.96
CA ALA A 162 -17.28 -10.15 -19.39
C ALA A 162 -18.53 -9.65 -20.14
N ALA A 163 -19.50 -9.07 -19.43
CA ALA A 163 -20.76 -8.62 -20.00
C ALA A 163 -20.59 -7.33 -20.79
N GLY A 164 -21.01 -7.32 -22.06
CA GLY A 164 -20.95 -6.14 -22.93
C GLY A 164 -21.87 -4.99 -22.50
N THR A 165 -22.83 -5.24 -21.61
CA THR A 165 -23.72 -4.23 -21.01
C THR A 165 -23.07 -3.47 -19.84
N SER A 166 -21.89 -3.88 -19.39
CA SER A 166 -21.15 -3.19 -18.33
C SER A 166 -20.58 -1.87 -18.84
N LEU A 167 -20.53 -0.86 -17.97
CA LEU A 167 -19.90 0.43 -18.27
C LEU A 167 -18.37 0.31 -18.43
N ILE A 168 -17.76 -0.66 -17.75
CA ILE A 168 -16.35 -0.99 -17.88
C ILE A 168 -16.20 -2.31 -18.63
N THR A 169 -15.40 -2.30 -19.68
CA THR A 169 -15.15 -3.46 -20.56
C THR A 169 -13.67 -3.48 -21.00
N MET A 170 -13.25 -4.57 -21.63
CA MET A 170 -11.87 -4.70 -22.16
C MET A 170 -11.53 -3.64 -23.22
N TYR A 171 -12.52 -2.94 -23.80
CA TYR A 171 -12.30 -1.90 -24.80
C TYR A 171 -11.92 -0.54 -24.18
N ASN A 172 -12.51 -0.18 -23.03
CA ASN A 172 -12.37 1.13 -22.43
C ASN A 172 -11.61 1.13 -21.09
N VAL A 173 -11.29 -0.06 -20.54
CA VAL A 173 -10.63 -0.19 -19.23
C VAL A 173 -9.27 0.53 -19.19
N ARG A 174 -8.54 0.57 -20.30
CA ARG A 174 -7.28 1.31 -20.40
C ARG A 174 -7.50 2.80 -20.19
N ASP A 175 -8.43 3.41 -20.90
CA ASP A 175 -8.74 4.84 -20.77
C ASP A 175 -9.29 5.15 -19.36
N MET A 176 -10.17 4.29 -18.83
CA MET A 176 -10.77 4.47 -17.52
C MET A 176 -9.76 4.37 -16.39
N LEU A 177 -8.86 3.38 -16.40
CA LEU A 177 -7.97 3.14 -15.27
C LEU A 177 -6.59 3.80 -15.45
N GLN A 178 -6.08 3.92 -16.67
CA GLN A 178 -4.78 4.54 -16.91
C GLN A 178 -4.90 6.07 -17.07
N GLU A 179 -5.84 6.53 -17.90
CA GLU A 179 -6.03 7.96 -18.17
C GLU A 179 -7.04 8.63 -17.23
N LEU A 180 -7.79 7.83 -16.46
CA LEU A 180 -8.85 8.30 -15.56
C LEU A 180 -9.96 9.06 -16.29
N LYS A 181 -10.27 8.61 -17.52
CA LYS A 181 -11.29 9.20 -18.40
C LYS A 181 -12.30 8.14 -18.78
N PHE A 182 -13.60 8.44 -18.60
CA PHE A 182 -14.64 7.55 -19.07
C PHE A 182 -14.90 7.75 -20.58
N ILE A 183 -14.85 6.66 -21.32
CA ILE A 183 -15.23 6.57 -22.73
C ILE A 183 -16.18 5.38 -22.86
N THR A 184 -17.24 5.53 -23.65
CA THR A 184 -18.23 4.45 -23.83
C THR A 184 -17.64 3.28 -24.61
N THR A 185 -18.17 2.08 -24.37
CA THR A 185 -17.72 0.88 -25.07
C THR A 185 -18.01 0.98 -26.57
N GLU A 186 -19.15 1.56 -26.94
CA GLU A 186 -19.61 1.74 -28.32
C GLU A 186 -18.64 2.63 -29.11
N GLU A 187 -18.23 3.76 -28.52
CA GLU A 187 -17.27 4.68 -29.12
C GLU A 187 -15.91 4.00 -29.34
N LYS A 188 -15.38 3.30 -28.34
CA LYS A 188 -14.10 2.58 -28.46
C LYS A 188 -14.14 1.42 -29.44
N LYS A 189 -15.27 0.71 -29.52
CA LYS A 189 -15.47 -0.41 -30.45
C LYS A 189 -15.46 0.03 -31.91
N SER A 190 -15.84 1.28 -32.21
CA SER A 190 -15.76 1.83 -33.56
C SER A 190 -14.33 2.12 -34.02
N ILE A 191 -13.40 2.33 -33.08
CA ILE A 191 -12.02 2.75 -33.34
C ILE A 191 -11.04 1.56 -33.27
N GLY A 192 -11.31 0.56 -32.41
CA GLY A 192 -10.33 -0.45 -32.06
C GLY A 192 -10.87 -1.87 -31.91
N ARG A 193 -9.94 -2.83 -31.85
CA ARG A 193 -10.21 -4.26 -31.63
C ARG A 193 -10.16 -4.60 -30.13
N ARG A 194 -10.93 -5.62 -29.73
CA ARG A 194 -10.90 -6.17 -28.38
C ARG A 194 -9.57 -6.86 -28.07
N GLU A 195 -8.98 -6.52 -26.93
CA GLU A 195 -7.87 -7.26 -26.33
C GLU A 195 -8.42 -8.31 -25.35
N ASN A 196 -7.81 -9.49 -25.31
CA ASN A 196 -8.17 -10.54 -24.33
C ASN A 196 -7.54 -10.27 -22.95
N GLU A 197 -6.46 -9.50 -22.91
CA GLU A 197 -5.74 -9.14 -21.71
C GLU A 197 -5.15 -7.74 -21.91
N VAL A 198 -5.32 -6.86 -20.92
CA VAL A 198 -4.84 -5.48 -20.99
C VAL A 198 -3.82 -5.27 -19.87
N LEU A 199 -2.63 -4.79 -20.22
CA LEU A 199 -1.59 -4.43 -19.25
C LEU A 199 -1.59 -2.91 -19.00
N LEU A 200 -1.95 -2.52 -17.78
CA LEU A 200 -1.93 -1.14 -17.30
C LEU A 200 -0.61 -0.85 -16.60
N HIS A 201 -0.11 0.37 -16.73
CA HIS A 201 1.09 0.82 -16.02
C HIS A 201 0.76 1.99 -15.11
N ARG A 202 0.92 1.80 -13.80
CA ARG A 202 0.68 2.85 -12.80
C ARG A 202 2.02 3.33 -12.25
N LYS A 203 2.35 4.60 -12.51
CA LYS A 203 3.53 5.26 -11.94
C LYS A 203 3.19 5.81 -10.55
N ARG A 204 4.04 5.51 -9.56
CA ARG A 204 3.98 6.06 -8.20
C ARG A 204 5.39 6.50 -7.81
N GLY A 205 5.64 7.81 -7.81
CA GLY A 205 7.00 8.34 -7.71
C GLY A 205 7.86 7.83 -8.86
N ASP A 206 8.99 7.22 -8.55
CA ASP A 206 9.94 6.68 -9.55
C ASP A 206 9.63 5.23 -9.95
N ILE A 207 8.71 4.55 -9.26
CA ILE A 207 8.39 3.14 -9.52
C ILE A 207 7.15 3.05 -10.38
N THR A 208 7.21 2.23 -11.44
CA THR A 208 6.05 1.88 -12.27
C THR A 208 5.64 0.45 -12.00
N VAL A 209 4.40 0.26 -11.55
CA VAL A 209 3.85 -1.07 -11.26
C VAL A 209 2.91 -1.47 -12.40
N PRO A 210 3.15 -2.62 -13.06
CA PRO A 210 2.23 -3.16 -14.05
C PRO A 210 1.04 -3.84 -13.37
N TYR A 211 -0.16 -3.68 -13.92
CA TYR A 211 -1.39 -4.35 -13.50
C TYR A 211 -1.99 -5.05 -14.70
N ARG A 212 -2.36 -6.31 -14.54
CA ARG A 212 -2.96 -7.13 -15.60
C ARG A 212 -4.47 -7.17 -15.43
N VAL A 213 -5.21 -6.86 -16.48
CA VAL A 213 -6.67 -6.87 -16.49
C VAL A 213 -7.16 -8.05 -17.31
N VAL A 214 -8.10 -8.81 -16.74
CA VAL A 214 -8.74 -9.97 -17.36
C VAL A 214 -10.26 -9.89 -17.20
N ASP A 215 -10.99 -10.50 -18.13
CA ASP A 215 -12.46 -10.58 -18.07
C ASP A 215 -12.99 -11.99 -17.80
N ASN A 216 -12.14 -13.01 -17.96
CA ASN A 216 -12.51 -14.41 -17.78
C ASN A 216 -11.79 -15.02 -16.57
N PRO A 217 -12.42 -14.99 -15.38
CA PRO A 217 -11.83 -15.53 -14.16
C PRO A 217 -11.68 -17.06 -14.17
N MET A 218 -12.36 -17.78 -15.06
CA MET A 218 -12.28 -19.25 -15.13
C MET A 218 -10.95 -19.75 -15.72
N LYS A 219 -10.19 -18.86 -16.38
CA LYS A 219 -8.88 -19.19 -16.93
C LYS A 219 -7.73 -19.00 -15.94
N LEU A 220 -8.03 -18.47 -14.75
CA LEU A 220 -7.03 -18.13 -13.74
C LEU A 220 -6.65 -19.35 -12.91
N THR A 221 -5.35 -19.57 -12.73
CA THR A 221 -4.82 -20.60 -11.82
C THR A 221 -4.94 -20.19 -10.36
N ASP A 222 -4.81 -21.15 -9.44
CA ASP A 222 -4.83 -20.93 -7.98
C ASP A 222 -3.88 -19.83 -7.53
N GLU A 223 -2.64 -19.86 -8.01
CA GLU A 223 -1.64 -18.83 -7.73
C GLU A 223 -1.99 -17.45 -8.32
N GLU A 224 -2.75 -17.40 -9.43
CA GLU A 224 -3.16 -16.12 -10.02
C GLU A 224 -4.30 -15.48 -9.24
N TRP A 225 -5.17 -16.30 -8.63
CA TRP A 225 -6.25 -15.81 -7.78
C TRP A 225 -5.73 -15.13 -6.51
N GLU A 226 -4.63 -15.61 -5.93
CA GLU A 226 -3.94 -14.94 -4.82
C GLU A 226 -3.42 -13.53 -5.20
N ARG A 227 -3.19 -13.29 -6.49
CA ARG A 227 -2.72 -12.01 -7.03
C ARG A 227 -3.85 -11.07 -7.43
N VAL A 228 -5.11 -11.47 -7.28
CA VAL A 228 -6.26 -10.64 -7.62
C VAL A 228 -6.44 -9.58 -6.54
N VAL A 229 -6.29 -8.32 -6.93
CA VAL A 229 -6.34 -7.17 -6.00
C VAL A 229 -7.65 -6.41 -6.10
N ALA A 230 -8.34 -6.51 -7.23
CA ALA A 230 -9.60 -5.82 -7.46
C ALA A 230 -10.53 -6.59 -8.40
N VAL A 231 -11.84 -6.46 -8.16
CA VAL A 231 -12.91 -7.01 -8.99
C VAL A 231 -13.95 -5.93 -9.29
N PHE A 232 -14.36 -5.82 -10.55
CA PHE A 232 -15.51 -5.02 -10.94
C PHE A 232 -16.79 -5.85 -10.96
N VAL A 233 -17.84 -5.31 -10.36
CA VAL A 233 -19.15 -5.93 -10.21
C VAL A 233 -20.16 -5.25 -11.10
N MET A 234 -21.04 -6.05 -11.73
CA MET A 234 -22.16 -5.58 -12.54
C MET A 234 -23.48 -5.55 -11.75
N GLY A 235 -23.61 -6.42 -10.74
CA GLY A 235 -24.75 -6.43 -9.82
C GLY A 235 -25.47 -7.77 -9.63
N PRO A 236 -25.75 -8.57 -10.66
CA PRO A 236 -26.43 -9.84 -10.44
C PRO A 236 -25.47 -10.93 -9.95
N ALA A 237 -25.91 -11.74 -8.98
CA ALA A 237 -25.08 -12.74 -8.31
C ALA A 237 -24.53 -13.84 -9.25
N TRP A 238 -25.20 -14.10 -10.37
CA TRP A 238 -24.74 -15.09 -11.35
C TRP A 238 -23.37 -14.74 -11.95
N GLN A 239 -22.93 -13.47 -11.87
CA GLN A 239 -21.59 -13.05 -12.29
C GLN A 239 -20.49 -13.91 -11.66
N PHE A 240 -20.70 -14.33 -10.40
CA PHE A 240 -19.72 -15.04 -9.58
C PHE A 240 -19.81 -16.56 -9.69
N LYS A 241 -20.66 -17.08 -10.58
CA LYS A 241 -20.82 -18.53 -10.75
C LYS A 241 -19.51 -19.17 -11.21
N GLY A 242 -19.04 -20.18 -10.46
CA GLY A 242 -17.82 -20.92 -10.77
C GLY A 242 -16.53 -20.22 -10.29
N TRP A 243 -16.63 -19.07 -9.63
CA TRP A 243 -15.47 -18.40 -9.04
C TRP A 243 -15.00 -19.17 -7.79
N ARG A 244 -13.84 -18.78 -7.26
CA ARG A 244 -13.37 -19.27 -5.97
C ARG A 244 -14.37 -18.98 -4.85
N TRP A 245 -14.15 -19.64 -3.71
CA TRP A 245 -15.00 -19.47 -2.51
C TRP A 245 -16.48 -19.78 -2.79
N GLY A 246 -16.71 -20.81 -3.62
CA GLY A 246 -18.05 -21.24 -4.02
C GLY A 246 -18.87 -20.20 -4.80
N GLY A 247 -18.25 -19.11 -5.26
CA GLY A 247 -18.96 -18.00 -5.91
C GLY A 247 -19.79 -17.13 -4.95
N ASN A 248 -19.51 -17.18 -3.65
CA ASN A 248 -20.21 -16.35 -2.66
C ASN A 248 -19.67 -14.90 -2.71
N PRO A 249 -20.48 -13.89 -3.07
CA PRO A 249 -20.01 -12.51 -3.20
C PRO A 249 -19.41 -11.96 -1.90
N VAL A 250 -20.00 -12.30 -0.74
CA VAL A 250 -19.56 -11.76 0.56
C VAL A 250 -18.13 -12.22 0.87
N GLU A 251 -17.83 -13.49 0.62
CA GLU A 251 -16.52 -14.08 0.85
C GLU A 251 -15.50 -13.62 -0.20
N ILE A 252 -15.91 -13.44 -1.46
CA ILE A 252 -15.05 -12.85 -2.49
C ILE A 252 -14.62 -11.43 -2.07
N PHE A 253 -15.56 -10.62 -1.58
CA PHE A 253 -15.30 -9.22 -1.24
C PHE A 253 -14.58 -9.02 0.09
N SER A 254 -14.50 -10.05 0.94
CA SER A 254 -13.63 -10.00 2.12
C SER A 254 -12.15 -10.19 1.76
N HIS A 255 -11.87 -10.91 0.68
CA HIS A 255 -10.51 -11.17 0.21
C HIS A 255 -10.04 -10.14 -0.84
N VAL A 256 -10.95 -9.60 -1.65
CA VAL A 256 -10.63 -8.75 -2.81
C VAL A 256 -11.42 -7.45 -2.78
N ALA A 257 -10.78 -6.33 -3.12
CA ALA A 257 -11.46 -5.04 -3.21
C ALA A 257 -12.45 -5.02 -4.38
N ALA A 258 -13.74 -4.82 -4.08
CA ALA A 258 -14.80 -4.81 -5.07
C ALA A 258 -15.22 -3.38 -5.48
N PHE A 259 -15.50 -3.19 -6.76
CA PHE A 259 -15.90 -1.90 -7.34
C PHE A 259 -17.13 -2.03 -8.23
N HIS A 260 -18.04 -1.07 -8.17
CA HIS A 260 -19.21 -1.01 -9.04
C HIS A 260 -19.28 0.34 -9.73
N VAL A 261 -19.14 0.33 -11.06
CA VAL A 261 -19.26 1.52 -11.91
C VAL A 261 -20.72 1.64 -12.35
N HIS A 262 -21.34 2.79 -12.10
CA HIS A 262 -22.71 3.06 -12.53
C HIS A 262 -22.89 4.51 -12.93
N TYR A 263 -23.93 4.81 -13.69
CA TYR A 263 -24.30 6.20 -13.92
C TYR A 263 -24.93 6.82 -12.67
N ASP A 264 -24.64 8.09 -12.40
CA ASP A 264 -25.15 8.80 -11.22
C ASP A 264 -26.65 9.09 -11.26
N ASP A 265 -27.26 9.09 -12.44
CA ASP A 265 -28.70 9.21 -12.67
C ASP A 265 -29.46 7.87 -12.54
N MET A 266 -28.75 6.74 -12.52
CA MET A 266 -29.36 5.42 -12.45
C MET A 266 -29.52 4.91 -11.03
N LYS A 267 -30.66 4.26 -10.77
CA LYS A 267 -30.90 3.57 -9.49
C LYS A 267 -29.91 2.42 -9.32
N LEU A 268 -29.30 2.36 -8.14
CA LEU A 268 -28.38 1.28 -7.77
C LEU A 268 -29.11 -0.07 -7.67
N ASP A 269 -28.47 -1.13 -8.13
CA ASP A 269 -28.97 -2.49 -7.98
C ASP A 269 -29.06 -2.87 -6.49
N MET A 270 -30.15 -3.55 -6.11
CA MET A 270 -30.44 -3.89 -4.72
C MET A 270 -29.43 -4.89 -4.14
N ASN A 271 -28.81 -5.74 -4.97
CA ASN A 271 -27.78 -6.67 -4.52
C ASN A 271 -26.48 -5.93 -4.23
N VAL A 272 -26.08 -5.00 -5.11
CA VAL A 272 -24.88 -4.17 -4.92
C VAL A 272 -24.99 -3.31 -3.67
N ALA A 273 -26.18 -2.83 -3.34
CA ALA A 273 -26.42 -2.08 -2.11
C ALA A 273 -26.17 -2.90 -0.83
N LYS A 274 -26.33 -4.22 -0.88
CA LYS A 274 -26.11 -5.14 0.26
C LYS A 274 -24.66 -5.58 0.40
N TRP A 275 -23.89 -5.52 -0.67
CA TRP A 275 -22.51 -6.02 -0.71
C TRP A 275 -21.50 -4.95 -0.31
N SER A 276 -20.35 -5.38 0.22
CA SER A 276 -19.21 -4.49 0.53
C SER A 276 -18.47 -4.09 -0.75
N VAL A 277 -19.07 -3.17 -1.51
CA VAL A 277 -18.57 -2.75 -2.83
C VAL A 277 -18.39 -1.23 -2.87
N THR A 278 -17.25 -0.79 -3.39
CA THR A 278 -16.99 0.63 -3.61
C THR A 278 -17.72 1.12 -4.85
N ARG A 279 -18.63 2.07 -4.66
CA ARG A 279 -19.41 2.67 -5.74
C ARG A 279 -18.60 3.77 -6.44
N LEU A 280 -18.51 3.68 -7.76
CA LEU A 280 -17.86 4.64 -8.64
C LEU A 280 -18.93 5.26 -9.56
N PRO A 281 -19.62 6.32 -9.11
CA PRO A 281 -20.63 6.98 -9.92
C PRO A 281 -19.96 7.71 -11.07
N ILE A 282 -20.43 7.56 -12.30
CA ILE A 282 -19.96 8.25 -13.50
C ILE A 282 -21.10 9.11 -14.04
N SER A 283 -20.79 10.33 -14.46
CA SER A 283 -21.80 11.22 -15.04
C SER A 283 -21.87 11.01 -16.55
N ARG A 284 -23.05 11.20 -17.15
CA ARG A 284 -23.19 11.16 -18.60
C ARG A 284 -22.54 12.37 -19.26
N ASP A 285 -22.66 13.54 -18.64
CA ASP A 285 -22.24 14.82 -19.23
C ASP A 285 -21.03 15.43 -18.52
N LYS A 286 -20.86 15.19 -17.21
CA LYS A 286 -19.83 15.86 -16.39
C LYS A 286 -18.49 15.13 -16.39
N ARG A 287 -17.81 15.10 -17.54
CA ARG A 287 -16.52 14.40 -17.73
C ARG A 287 -15.36 14.89 -16.84
N HIS A 288 -15.39 16.15 -16.41
CA HIS A 288 -14.37 16.72 -15.52
C HIS A 288 -14.34 16.04 -14.13
N LEU A 289 -15.43 15.36 -13.73
CA LEU A 289 -15.51 14.65 -12.47
C LEU A 289 -14.91 13.23 -12.53
N ASP A 290 -14.75 12.67 -13.73
CA ASP A 290 -14.30 11.28 -13.93
C ASP A 290 -12.94 11.05 -13.28
N LYS A 291 -12.01 12.00 -13.43
CA LYS A 291 -10.66 11.90 -12.85
C LYS A 291 -10.71 11.73 -11.34
N ALA A 292 -11.52 12.51 -10.64
CA ALA A 292 -11.65 12.42 -9.18
C ALA A 292 -12.36 11.13 -8.75
N ARG A 293 -13.43 10.74 -9.45
CA ARG A 293 -14.20 9.53 -9.17
C ARG A 293 -13.37 8.26 -9.39
N LEU A 294 -12.62 8.19 -10.49
CA LEU A 294 -11.77 7.05 -10.85
C LEU A 294 -10.43 7.05 -10.09
N ALA A 295 -9.91 8.19 -9.63
CA ALA A 295 -8.73 8.22 -8.77
C ALA A 295 -8.94 7.43 -7.46
N LYS A 296 -10.15 7.48 -6.90
CA LYS A 296 -10.54 6.73 -5.70
C LYS A 296 -10.32 5.22 -5.83
N PHE A 297 -10.49 4.67 -7.04
CA PHE A 297 -10.19 3.26 -7.30
C PHE A 297 -8.71 2.96 -6.98
N TRP A 298 -7.80 3.78 -7.48
CA TRP A 298 -6.37 3.58 -7.26
C TRP A 298 -5.96 3.78 -5.82
N ASP A 299 -6.56 4.72 -5.09
CA ASP A 299 -6.26 4.91 -3.67
C ASP A 299 -6.53 3.62 -2.87
N ILE A 300 -7.65 2.95 -3.18
CA ILE A 300 -8.04 1.69 -2.54
C ILE A 300 -7.16 0.53 -3.02
N VAL A 301 -6.93 0.38 -4.32
CA VAL A 301 -6.12 -0.72 -4.87
C VAL A 301 -4.66 -0.63 -4.44
N ILE A 302 -4.10 0.57 -4.36
CA ILE A 302 -2.74 0.79 -3.86
C ILE A 302 -2.67 0.42 -2.37
N LEU A 303 -3.67 0.79 -1.58
CA LEU A 303 -3.72 0.39 -0.17
C LEU A 303 -3.83 -1.14 -0.04
N ALA A 304 -4.72 -1.78 -0.79
CA ALA A 304 -4.90 -3.22 -0.78
C ALA A 304 -3.64 -3.99 -1.22
N THR A 305 -2.95 -3.53 -2.26
CA THR A 305 -1.67 -4.11 -2.70
C THR A 305 -0.57 -3.95 -1.65
N LEU A 306 -0.49 -2.79 -0.98
CA LEU A 306 0.48 -2.59 0.10
C LEU A 306 0.19 -3.50 1.29
N ILE A 307 -1.09 -3.61 1.70
CA ILE A 307 -1.49 -4.51 2.79
C ILE A 307 -1.16 -5.95 2.42
N ALA A 308 -1.50 -6.42 1.21
CA ALA A 308 -1.14 -7.76 0.76
C ALA A 308 0.38 -7.98 0.75
N TYR A 309 1.17 -6.98 0.36
CA TYR A 309 2.64 -7.06 0.42
C TYR A 309 3.20 -7.11 1.85
N VAL A 310 2.56 -6.44 2.81
CA VAL A 310 2.96 -6.44 4.23
C VAL A 310 2.48 -7.71 4.93
N SER A 311 1.25 -8.15 4.67
CA SER A 311 0.65 -9.37 5.22
C SER A 311 1.24 -10.65 4.63
N CYS A 312 1.84 -10.61 3.43
CA CYS A 312 2.61 -11.74 2.89
C CYS A 312 4.02 -11.85 3.51
N GLY A 313 4.39 -10.94 4.41
CA GLY A 313 5.53 -11.09 5.29
C GLY A 313 5.10 -11.68 6.63
N ASN A 314 5.01 -13.02 6.74
CA ASN A 314 4.85 -13.72 8.03
C ASN A 314 5.86 -13.20 9.07
N ALA A 315 7.02 -12.72 8.62
CA ALA A 315 8.03 -12.09 9.48
C ALA A 315 7.53 -10.83 10.21
N ILE A 316 6.66 -10.03 9.61
CA ILE A 316 6.16 -8.78 10.21
C ILE A 316 5.09 -9.08 11.25
N THR A 317 4.10 -9.90 10.92
CA THR A 317 3.06 -10.36 11.87
C THR A 317 3.68 -11.11 13.05
N CYS A 318 4.66 -11.96 12.78
CA CYS A 318 5.40 -12.69 13.78
C CYS A 318 6.22 -11.75 14.68
N SER A 319 6.90 -10.75 14.10
CA SER A 319 7.65 -9.75 14.88
C SER A 319 6.73 -8.88 15.75
N PHE A 320 5.57 -8.48 15.25
CA PHE A 320 4.59 -7.70 16.03
C PHE A 320 3.94 -8.52 17.13
N CYS A 321 3.61 -9.79 16.89
CA CYS A 321 3.11 -10.69 17.91
C CYS A 321 4.13 -10.89 19.04
N LYS A 322 5.39 -11.20 18.68
CA LYS A 322 6.48 -11.35 19.65
C LYS A 322 6.74 -10.07 20.44
N ALA A 323 6.77 -8.91 19.77
CA ALA A 323 6.96 -7.62 20.43
C ALA A 323 5.79 -7.25 21.35
N GLY A 324 4.55 -7.55 20.94
CA GLY A 324 3.35 -7.33 21.74
C GLY A 324 3.35 -8.17 23.02
N LEU A 325 3.65 -9.46 22.91
CA LEU A 325 3.76 -10.35 24.07
C LEU A 325 4.89 -9.95 25.01
N ALA A 326 6.04 -9.55 24.46
CA ALA A 326 7.14 -9.02 25.27
C ALA A 326 6.73 -7.75 26.03
N SER A 327 6.00 -6.83 25.39
CA SER A 327 5.49 -5.62 26.04
C SER A 327 4.44 -5.92 27.11
N MET A 328 3.51 -6.86 26.85
CA MET A 328 2.51 -7.27 27.83
C MET A 328 3.18 -7.93 29.04
N THR A 329 4.14 -8.82 28.80
CA THR A 329 4.90 -9.49 29.87
C THR A 329 5.65 -8.47 30.73
N ALA A 330 6.29 -7.48 30.11
CA ALA A 330 6.99 -6.41 30.82
C ALA A 330 6.03 -5.52 31.63
N ASN A 331 4.83 -5.23 31.11
CA ASN A 331 3.81 -4.47 31.82
C ASN A 331 3.27 -5.25 33.03
N ILE A 332 3.05 -6.55 32.88
CA ILE A 332 2.59 -7.42 33.99
C ILE A 332 3.66 -7.53 35.07
N GLN A 333 4.93 -7.66 34.69
CA GLN A 333 6.04 -7.73 35.65
C GLN A 333 6.34 -6.40 36.34
N SER A 334 5.97 -5.26 35.75
CA SER A 334 6.22 -3.93 36.33
C SER A 334 5.06 -3.42 37.19
N ASP A 335 3.86 -3.99 37.07
CA ASP A 335 2.68 -3.61 37.84
C ASP A 335 2.31 -4.71 38.88
N PRO A 336 2.61 -4.50 40.18
CA PRO A 336 2.30 -5.48 41.22
C PRO A 336 0.80 -5.71 41.45
N ASP A 337 -0.05 -4.73 41.15
CA ASP A 337 -1.51 -4.88 41.30
C ASP A 337 -2.07 -5.77 40.19
N LEU A 338 -1.58 -5.61 38.96
CA LEU A 338 -1.94 -6.47 37.83
C LEU A 338 -1.44 -7.90 38.03
N MET A 339 -0.22 -8.05 38.57
CA MET A 339 0.37 -9.33 38.93
C MET A 339 -0.49 -10.06 39.98
N GLY A 340 -1.03 -9.34 40.97
CA GLY A 340 -1.93 -9.86 41.99
C GLY A 340 -3.27 -10.34 41.42
N GLN A 341 -3.93 -9.53 40.57
CA GLN A 341 -5.19 -9.91 39.93
C GLN A 341 -5.05 -11.16 39.04
N MET A 342 -3.89 -11.29 38.37
CA MET A 342 -3.61 -12.46 37.55
C MET A 342 -3.37 -13.70 38.40
N GLY A 343 -2.69 -13.55 39.55
CA GLY A 343 -2.53 -14.59 40.57
C GLY A 343 -3.87 -15.09 41.11
N ASP A 344 -4.78 -14.18 41.47
CA ASP A 344 -6.13 -14.51 41.95
C ASP A 344 -6.97 -15.26 40.90
N THR A 345 -6.77 -14.94 39.62
CA THR A 345 -7.46 -15.62 38.52
C THR A 345 -6.91 -17.03 38.31
N ILE A 346 -5.58 -17.19 38.36
CA ILE A 346 -4.92 -18.48 38.16
C ILE A 346 -5.10 -19.40 39.37
N SER A 347 -5.22 -18.85 40.58
CA SER A 347 -5.46 -19.63 41.79
C SER A 347 -6.83 -20.31 41.81
N GLN A 348 -7.78 -19.87 40.98
CA GLN A 348 -9.04 -20.59 40.70
C GLN A 348 -8.79 -21.94 40.01
N GLY A 349 -7.69 -22.08 39.25
CA GLY A 349 -7.28 -23.35 38.65
C GLY A 349 -7.00 -24.45 39.68
N CYS A 350 -6.59 -24.07 40.90
CA CYS A 350 -6.40 -25.02 42.01
C CYS A 350 -7.72 -25.71 42.42
N ASP A 351 -8.89 -25.20 42.03
CA ASP A 351 -10.18 -25.82 42.35
C ASP A 351 -10.40 -27.16 41.63
N GLN A 352 -9.64 -27.43 40.56
CA GLN A 352 -9.64 -28.72 39.88
C GLN A 352 -8.95 -29.83 40.71
N VAL A 353 -8.22 -29.48 41.77
CA VAL A 353 -7.56 -30.45 42.64
C VAL A 353 -8.62 -31.20 43.47
N PRO A 354 -8.70 -32.55 43.39
CA PRO A 354 -9.76 -33.33 44.04
C PRO A 354 -9.69 -33.27 45.57
N ASN A 355 -8.48 -33.19 46.13
CA ASN A 355 -8.25 -33.24 47.57
C ASN A 355 -8.31 -31.82 48.18
N LYS A 356 -9.17 -31.64 49.19
CA LYS A 356 -9.41 -30.36 49.87
C LYS A 356 -8.15 -29.79 50.53
N LEU A 357 -7.28 -30.65 51.07
CA LEU A 357 -6.04 -30.20 51.71
C LEU A 357 -5.04 -29.70 50.66
N GLN A 358 -4.91 -30.41 49.54
CA GLN A 358 -4.04 -30.03 48.43
C GLN A 358 -4.53 -28.78 47.71
N ARG A 359 -5.85 -28.58 47.60
CA ARG A 359 -6.44 -27.35 47.05
C ARG A 359 -6.07 -26.12 47.87
N LYS A 360 -6.18 -26.21 49.20
CA LYS A 360 -5.76 -25.13 50.10
C LYS A 360 -4.26 -24.86 50.01
N ALA A 361 -3.45 -25.92 49.97
CA ALA A 361 -2.00 -25.77 49.81
C ALA A 361 -1.63 -25.14 48.46
N CYS A 362 -2.27 -25.57 47.37
CA CYS A 362 -2.08 -25.02 46.01
C CYS A 362 -2.35 -23.51 45.98
N ARG A 363 -3.51 -23.07 46.50
CA ARG A 363 -3.84 -21.64 46.54
C ARG A 363 -2.84 -20.85 47.37
N PHE A 364 -2.53 -21.32 48.58
CA PHE A 364 -1.60 -20.62 49.47
C PHE A 364 -0.19 -20.49 48.85
N THR A 365 0.31 -21.56 48.23
CA THR A 365 1.62 -21.52 47.54
C THR A 365 1.60 -20.60 46.33
N LEU A 366 0.51 -20.57 45.57
CA LEU A 366 0.39 -19.78 44.34
C LEU A 366 0.22 -18.30 44.66
N ASP A 367 -0.54 -17.93 45.69
CA ASP A 367 -0.72 -16.52 46.10
C ASP A 367 0.59 -15.92 46.64
N ASP A 368 1.32 -16.64 47.50
CA ASP A 368 2.56 -16.13 48.11
C ASP A 368 3.76 -16.09 47.14
N ASN A 369 3.74 -16.91 46.08
CA ASN A 369 4.87 -17.09 45.17
C ASN A 369 4.52 -16.89 43.70
N PHE A 370 3.40 -16.22 43.40
CA PHE A 370 2.95 -15.99 42.03
C PHE A 370 4.02 -15.37 41.12
N PRO A 371 4.83 -14.39 41.57
CA PRO A 371 5.88 -13.82 40.72
C PRO A 371 6.93 -14.85 40.25
N LEU A 372 7.34 -15.75 41.14
CA LEU A 372 8.28 -16.83 40.82
C LEU A 372 7.63 -17.89 39.94
N PHE A 373 6.35 -18.19 40.17
CA PHE A 373 5.57 -19.09 39.32
C PHE A 373 5.46 -18.55 37.89
N PHE A 374 5.08 -17.28 37.73
CA PHE A 374 4.93 -16.65 36.42
C PHE A 374 6.27 -16.54 35.67
N GLN A 375 7.36 -16.23 36.37
CA GLN A 375 8.69 -16.21 35.78
C GLN A 375 9.12 -17.60 35.26
N ASN A 376 8.85 -18.66 36.03
CA ASN A 376 9.11 -20.04 35.60
C ASN A 376 8.15 -20.50 34.49
N PHE A 377 6.92 -19.98 34.46
CA PHE A 377 5.96 -20.29 33.41
C PHE A 377 6.40 -19.75 32.06
N ILE A 378 6.89 -18.51 32.00
CA ILE A 378 7.38 -17.87 30.77
C ILE A 378 8.72 -18.45 30.32
N SER A 379 9.54 -18.96 31.23
CA SER A 379 10.84 -19.57 30.89
C SER A 379 10.72 -20.98 30.30
N GLN A 380 9.55 -21.60 30.36
CA GLN A 380 9.31 -22.90 29.73
C GLN A 380 9.30 -22.75 28.20
N PRO A 381 9.97 -23.66 27.46
CA PRO A 381 10.08 -23.58 26.01
C PRO A 381 8.72 -23.61 25.31
N ASP A 382 7.78 -24.41 25.82
CA ASP A 382 6.42 -24.54 25.27
C ASP A 382 5.59 -23.25 25.39
N ASN A 383 5.91 -22.41 26.38
CA ASN A 383 5.22 -21.14 26.65
C ASN A 383 6.03 -19.92 26.15
N SER A 384 7.08 -20.15 25.36
CA SER A 384 7.85 -19.08 24.76
C SER A 384 6.95 -18.24 23.84
N ALA A 385 7.24 -16.93 23.75
CA ALA A 385 6.53 -16.02 22.85
C ALA A 385 6.56 -16.50 21.38
N ASP A 386 7.59 -17.27 21.02
CA ASP A 386 7.75 -17.87 19.70
C ASP A 386 6.67 -18.93 19.45
N ASN A 387 6.58 -19.93 20.34
CA ASN A 387 5.59 -20.99 20.22
C ASN A 387 4.15 -20.49 20.37
N PHE A 388 3.93 -19.48 21.21
CA PHE A 388 2.61 -18.87 21.36
C PHE A 388 2.16 -18.15 20.09
N CYS A 389 3.06 -17.39 19.46
CA CYS A 389 2.75 -16.70 18.19
C CYS A 389 2.58 -17.68 17.03
N GLU A 390 3.32 -18.80 17.01
CA GLU A 390 3.13 -19.90 16.06
C GLU A 390 1.78 -20.61 16.25
N SER A 391 1.41 -20.93 17.49
CA SER A 391 0.12 -21.57 17.79
C SER A 391 -1.09 -20.71 17.42
N MET A 392 -0.94 -19.38 17.44
CA MET A 392 -2.00 -18.43 17.09
C MET A 392 -2.00 -18.07 15.59
N GLY A 393 -1.07 -18.60 14.80
CA GLY A 393 -0.97 -18.36 13.35
C GLY A 393 -0.47 -16.97 12.97
N TYR A 394 0.21 -16.26 13.88
CA TYR A 394 0.88 -14.98 13.60
C TYR A 394 2.31 -15.19 13.10
N CYS A 395 2.94 -16.25 13.59
CA CYS A 395 4.09 -16.95 13.01
C CYS A 395 3.56 -18.28 12.42
#